data_AF-A0A8S0X967-F1
#
_entry.id   AF-A0A8S0X967-F1
#
_cell.length_a   1.000
_cell.length_b   1.000
_cell.length_c   1.000
_cell.angle_alpha   90.00
_cell.angle_beta   90.00
_cell.angle_gamma   90.00
#
_symmetry.space_group_name_H-M   'P 1'
#
loop_
_entity.id
_entity.type
_entity.pdbx_description
1 polymer ?
#
loop_
_entity_poly.entity_id
_entity_poly.type
_entity_poly.pdbx_seq_one_letter_code
_entity_poly.pdbx_strand_id
1 'polypeptide(L)'
;MTCQFVKVLIFTCVLSGCAAFDKQEVSGQPVVMPIAPPVGPARRIVQQITALWPGRQEILVCVLELDERHIAMAGLSNEGLSLFNLTYDGKKLELDKSPLLPDTMAPEFIITDLQLAYWPIAMLQKILPAQWRLEAGQNHRHLYYQNQKRVDVNYLSSDAGWPKDVELINYPYNYRLRIKTISYTQ
;
A
#
# COMPACT_ATOMS: atom_id res chain seq x y z
N MET A 1 52.94 49.57 -50.96
CA MET A 1 52.83 49.93 -49.53
C MET A 1 51.38 49.72 -49.08
N THR A 2 51.14 49.63 -47.76
CA THR A 2 49.87 49.24 -47.07
C THR A 2 49.40 47.79 -47.34
N CYS A 3 49.27 46.90 -46.34
CA CYS A 3 48.22 46.84 -45.29
C CYS A 3 46.80 46.79 -45.89
N GLN A 4 45.81 46.00 -45.46
CA GLN A 4 45.59 45.10 -44.30
C GLN A 4 44.35 44.20 -44.66
N PHE A 5 43.85 43.20 -43.94
CA PHE A 5 44.08 42.58 -42.62
C PHE A 5 43.69 41.08 -42.74
N VAL A 6 44.30 40.16 -41.97
CA VAL A 6 43.76 38.79 -41.81
C VAL A 6 42.62 38.81 -40.78
N LYS A 7 41.40 38.48 -41.19
CA LYS A 7 40.27 38.24 -40.25
C LYS A 7 40.10 36.74 -40.02
N VAL A 8 40.65 36.26 -38.92
CA VAL A 8 40.36 34.93 -38.37
C VAL A 8 38.90 34.94 -37.91
N LEU A 9 38.04 34.15 -38.58
CA LEU A 9 36.65 34.00 -38.20
C LEU A 9 36.52 32.79 -37.26
N ILE A 10 36.51 33.05 -35.95
CA ILE A 10 36.32 32.04 -34.91
C ILE A 10 34.84 31.60 -34.91
N PHE A 11 34.57 30.42 -35.46
CA PHE A 11 33.23 29.82 -35.45
C PHE A 11 32.96 29.17 -34.10
N THR A 12 32.42 29.96 -33.16
CA THR A 12 32.16 29.53 -31.79
C THR A 12 30.89 28.68 -31.72
N CYS A 13 30.99 27.47 -31.16
CA CYS A 13 29.85 26.57 -31.00
C CYS A 13 28.73 27.19 -30.14
N VAL A 14 27.49 27.11 -30.62
CA VAL A 14 26.29 27.32 -29.80
C VAL A 14 25.59 25.98 -29.61
N LEU A 15 25.81 25.35 -28.46
CA LEU A 15 25.02 24.17 -28.04
C LEU A 15 23.66 24.64 -27.51
N SER A 16 22.64 24.56 -28.36
CA SER A 16 21.26 24.84 -27.95
C SER A 16 20.66 23.69 -27.14
N GLY A 17 20.65 23.86 -25.82
CA GLY A 17 19.57 23.41 -24.94
C GLY A 17 19.19 21.92 -24.93
N CYS A 18 19.92 21.11 -24.14
CA CYS A 18 19.34 19.95 -23.48
C CYS A 18 18.85 20.32 -22.07
N ALA A 19 17.93 19.52 -21.52
CA ALA A 19 17.37 19.65 -20.17
C ALA A 19 16.40 20.82 -19.92
N ALA A 20 15.32 20.87 -20.71
CA ALA A 20 14.01 21.08 -20.09
C ALA A 20 13.67 19.83 -19.24
N PHE A 21 14.33 19.70 -18.09
CA PHE A 21 13.93 18.72 -17.09
C PHE A 21 12.67 19.28 -16.44
N ASP A 22 11.52 18.83 -16.93
CA ASP A 22 10.24 19.11 -16.31
C ASP A 22 10.26 18.43 -14.93
N LYS A 23 10.58 19.21 -13.90
CA LYS A 23 10.57 18.77 -12.50
C LYS A 23 9.11 18.66 -12.10
N GLN A 24 8.45 17.62 -12.60
CA GLN A 24 7.06 17.33 -12.34
C GLN A 24 6.88 17.17 -10.84
N GLU A 25 6.38 18.23 -10.20
CA GLU A 25 6.17 18.26 -8.77
C GLU A 25 5.11 17.21 -8.44
N VAL A 26 5.54 16.14 -7.77
CA VAL A 26 4.63 15.13 -7.21
C VAL A 26 3.98 15.72 -5.95
N SER A 27 3.26 16.83 -6.13
CA SER A 27 2.21 17.30 -5.22
C SER A 27 0.98 16.42 -5.43
N GLY A 28 1.13 15.14 -5.07
CA GLY A 28 0.11 14.12 -5.18
C GLY A 28 -0.25 13.61 -3.80
N GLN A 29 -1.53 13.71 -3.44
CA GLN A 29 -2.04 12.96 -2.30
C GLN A 29 -1.72 11.45 -2.49
N PRO A 30 -1.48 10.69 -1.40
CA PRO A 30 -1.26 9.26 -1.49
C PRO A 30 -2.34 8.56 -2.33
N VAL A 31 -1.93 7.91 -3.43
CA VAL A 31 -2.86 7.16 -4.30
C VAL A 31 -3.12 5.79 -3.67
N VAL A 32 -4.10 5.74 -2.78
CA VAL A 32 -4.52 4.58 -1.99
C VAL A 32 -5.83 4.02 -2.53
N MET A 33 -6.02 2.71 -2.41
CA MET A 33 -7.31 2.05 -2.64
C MET A 33 -8.35 2.58 -1.64
N PRO A 34 -9.62 2.82 -2.04
CA PRO A 34 -10.67 3.12 -1.07
C PRO A 34 -10.86 1.96 -0.08
N ILE A 35 -11.11 2.30 1.19
CA ILE A 35 -11.44 1.30 2.22
C ILE A 35 -12.79 0.67 1.85
N ALA A 36 -12.83 -0.66 1.81
CA ALA A 36 -14.04 -1.42 1.55
C ALA A 36 -14.99 -1.38 2.75
N PRO A 37 -16.32 -1.38 2.52
CA PRO A 37 -17.29 -1.42 3.61
C PRO A 37 -17.18 -2.72 4.44
N PRO A 38 -17.73 -2.73 5.66
CA PRO A 38 -17.92 -3.93 6.47
C PRO A 38 -18.64 -5.05 5.68
N VAL A 39 -18.34 -6.30 6.00
CA VAL A 39 -18.84 -7.48 5.27
C VAL A 39 -19.00 -8.70 6.18
N GLY A 40 -20.21 -9.27 6.20
CA GLY A 40 -20.49 -10.51 6.93
C GLY A 40 -19.83 -11.76 6.31
N PRO A 41 -19.78 -12.88 7.03
CA PRO A 41 -20.23 -13.06 8.41
C PRO A 41 -19.30 -12.39 9.44
N ALA A 42 -19.77 -12.32 10.69
CA ALA A 42 -18.97 -11.88 11.83
C ALA A 42 -17.73 -12.75 11.99
N ARG A 43 -16.55 -12.14 12.09
CA ARG A 43 -15.24 -12.82 12.15
C ARG A 43 -14.28 -12.10 13.07
N ARG A 44 -13.44 -12.88 13.75
CA ARG A 44 -12.30 -12.42 14.54
C ARG A 44 -11.03 -13.12 14.10
N ILE A 45 -10.01 -12.35 13.75
CA ILE A 45 -8.75 -12.82 13.22
C ILE A 45 -7.61 -12.20 14.02
N VAL A 46 -6.64 -13.02 14.45
CA VAL A 46 -5.38 -12.54 15.02
C VAL A 46 -4.27 -12.85 14.02
N GLN A 47 -3.49 -11.85 13.64
CA GLN A 47 -2.44 -11.97 12.63
C GLN A 47 -1.15 -11.31 13.11
N GLN A 48 -0.01 -11.95 12.90
CA GLN A 48 1.28 -11.28 12.99
C GLN A 48 1.57 -10.64 11.62
N ILE A 49 1.83 -9.34 11.62
CA ILE A 49 2.26 -8.60 10.42
C ILE A 49 3.71 -8.19 10.62
N THR A 50 4.60 -8.76 9.81
CA THR A 50 6.00 -8.32 9.69
C THR A 50 6.09 -7.41 8.48
N ALA A 51 6.36 -6.12 8.69
CA ALA A 51 6.54 -5.13 7.65
C ALA A 51 8.03 -4.88 7.39
N LEU A 52 8.45 -4.93 6.13
CA LEU A 52 9.83 -4.80 5.70
C LEU A 52 9.98 -3.64 4.69
N TRP A 53 10.90 -2.73 5.01
CA TRP A 53 11.39 -1.66 4.15
C TRP A 53 12.92 -1.83 3.96
N PRO A 54 13.57 -1.11 3.03
CA PRO A 54 15.03 -1.12 2.92
C PRO A 54 15.70 -0.74 4.25
N GLY A 55 16.45 -1.69 4.84
CA GLY A 55 17.17 -1.48 6.10
C GLY A 55 16.32 -1.40 7.37
N ARG A 56 14.99 -1.61 7.30
CA ARG A 56 14.09 -1.54 8.46
C ARG A 56 13.06 -2.67 8.43
N GLN A 57 12.84 -3.29 9.59
CA GLN A 57 11.77 -4.26 9.79
C GLN A 57 11.00 -3.91 11.06
N GLU A 58 9.68 -3.97 11.01
CA GLU A 58 8.78 -3.83 12.16
C GLU A 58 7.89 -5.06 12.26
N ILE A 59 7.50 -5.44 13.48
CA ILE A 59 6.56 -6.54 13.74
C ILE A 59 5.46 -6.03 14.66
N LEU A 60 4.22 -6.30 14.29
CA LEU A 60 3.04 -6.02 15.12
C LEU A 60 2.09 -7.22 15.11
N VAL A 61 1.31 -7.35 16.18
CA VAL A 61 0.15 -8.26 16.24
C VAL A 61 -1.10 -7.44 15.94
N CYS A 62 -1.80 -7.81 14.89
CA CYS A 62 -3.06 -7.21 14.48
C CYS A 62 -4.21 -8.10 14.96
N VAL A 63 -5.17 -7.50 15.67
CA VAL A 63 -6.48 -8.10 15.94
C VAL A 63 -7.49 -7.41 15.03
N LEU A 64 -8.04 -8.17 14.09
CA LEU A 64 -9.07 -7.72 13.16
C LEU A 64 -10.41 -8.35 13.54
N GLU A 65 -11.41 -7.53 13.79
CA GLU A 65 -12.80 -7.91 14.01
C GLU A 65 -13.65 -7.25 12.91
N LEU A 66 -14.57 -8.00 12.32
CA LEU A 66 -15.47 -7.48 11.28
C LEU A 66 -16.82 -8.19 11.30
N ASP A 67 -17.87 -7.46 10.95
CA ASP A 67 -19.19 -8.01 10.62
C ASP A 67 -19.85 -7.20 9.49
N GLU A 68 -21.16 -7.29 9.32
CA GLU A 68 -21.92 -6.54 8.30
C GLU A 68 -22.07 -5.04 8.61
N ARG A 69 -21.68 -4.59 9.82
CA ARG A 69 -21.94 -3.25 10.35
C ARG A 69 -20.68 -2.46 10.64
N HIS A 70 -19.60 -3.12 11.04
CA HIS A 70 -18.35 -2.47 11.40
C HIS A 70 -17.12 -3.35 11.12
N ILE A 71 -15.99 -2.66 10.99
CA ILE A 71 -14.64 -3.22 11.05
C ILE A 71 -13.95 -2.55 12.25
N ALA A 72 -13.31 -3.34 13.10
CA ALA A 72 -12.45 -2.88 14.17
C ALA A 72 -11.07 -3.54 14.05
N MET A 73 -10.01 -2.78 14.24
CA MET A 73 -8.64 -3.26 14.10
C MET A 73 -7.73 -2.64 15.16
N ALA A 74 -7.17 -3.48 16.03
CA ALA A 74 -6.18 -3.08 17.03
C ALA A 74 -4.79 -3.56 16.60
N GLY A 75 -3.84 -2.63 16.54
CA GLY A 75 -2.43 -2.93 16.31
C GLY A 75 -1.66 -2.91 17.62
N LEU A 76 -1.00 -4.02 17.94
CA LEU A 76 -0.21 -4.19 19.17
C LEU A 76 1.26 -4.36 18.85
N SER A 77 2.15 -3.85 19.70
CA SER A 77 3.58 -4.18 19.64
C SER A 77 3.80 -5.66 19.98
N ASN A 78 5.02 -6.16 19.77
CA ASN A 78 5.38 -7.53 20.11
C ASN A 78 5.31 -7.81 21.63
N GLU A 79 5.34 -6.75 22.45
CA GLU A 79 5.17 -6.76 23.92
C GLU A 79 3.70 -6.61 24.35
N GLY A 80 2.77 -6.45 23.39
CA GLY A 80 1.33 -6.27 23.65
C GLY A 80 0.88 -4.82 23.90
N LEU A 81 1.75 -3.82 23.73
CA LEU A 81 1.37 -2.41 23.87
C LEU A 81 0.47 -1.97 22.71
N SER A 82 -0.61 -1.24 23.00
CA SER A 82 -1.47 -0.67 21.95
C SER A 82 -0.72 0.41 21.15
N LEU A 83 -0.56 0.17 19.85
CA LEU A 83 0.06 1.10 18.90
C LEU A 83 -1.00 1.91 18.12
N PHE A 84 -2.14 1.30 17.81
CA PHE A 84 -3.30 2.01 17.25
C PHE A 84 -4.60 1.24 17.48
N ASN A 85 -5.72 1.96 17.46
CA ASN A 85 -7.06 1.39 17.34
C ASN A 85 -7.80 2.07 16.19
N LEU A 86 -8.29 1.30 15.23
CA LEU A 86 -9.01 1.76 14.05
C LEU A 86 -10.42 1.18 14.06
N THR A 87 -11.44 1.99 13.79
CA THR A 87 -12.81 1.50 13.53
C THR A 87 -13.38 2.13 12.26
N TYR A 88 -14.23 1.38 11.56
CA TYR A 88 -14.87 1.82 10.33
C TYR A 88 -16.29 1.25 10.20
N ASP A 89 -17.29 2.11 10.05
CA ASP A 89 -18.72 1.75 9.91
C ASP A 89 -19.20 1.73 8.44
N GLY A 90 -18.28 1.83 7.47
CA GLY A 90 -18.59 2.03 6.06
C GLY A 90 -18.76 3.50 5.63
N LYS A 91 -18.66 4.46 6.56
CA LYS A 91 -18.77 5.91 6.29
C LYS A 91 -17.68 6.73 6.96
N LYS A 92 -17.47 6.53 8.27
CA LYS A 92 -16.50 7.24 9.10
C LYS A 92 -15.40 6.28 9.53
N LEU A 93 -14.16 6.67 9.25
CA LEU A 93 -12.97 6.04 9.82
C LEU A 93 -12.62 6.79 11.11
N GLU A 94 -12.61 6.08 12.24
CA GLU A 94 -12.06 6.60 13.49
C GLU A 94 -10.73 5.91 13.77
N LEU A 95 -9.73 6.67 14.22
CA LEU A 95 -8.37 6.20 14.37
C LEU A 95 -7.69 6.89 15.54
N ASP A 96 -7.38 6.09 16.56
CA ASP A 96 -6.50 6.46 17.66
C ASP A 96 -5.08 5.90 17.38
N LYS A 97 -4.06 6.74 17.57
CA LYS A 97 -2.67 6.47 17.20
C LYS A 97 -1.77 6.75 18.40
N SER A 98 -1.06 5.72 18.86
CA SER A 98 -0.05 5.86 19.90
C SER A 98 1.17 6.62 19.36
N PRO A 99 1.77 7.53 20.13
CA PRO A 99 3.07 8.14 19.79
C PRO A 99 4.23 7.12 19.68
N LEU A 100 4.01 5.87 20.08
CA LEU A 100 4.97 4.77 19.91
C LEU A 100 4.90 4.11 18.53
N LEU A 101 3.86 4.35 17.74
CA LEU A 101 3.75 3.86 16.36
C LEU A 101 4.71 4.66 15.45
N PRO A 102 5.59 4.02 14.67
CA PRO A 102 6.46 4.75 13.75
C PRO A 102 5.68 5.51 12.68
N ASP A 103 6.07 6.76 12.39
CA ASP A 103 5.44 7.63 11.37
C ASP A 103 5.36 7.00 9.97
N THR A 104 6.26 6.06 9.66
CA THR A 104 6.27 5.31 8.39
C THR A 104 5.15 4.26 8.28
N MET A 105 4.43 3.99 9.37
CA MET A 105 3.39 2.97 9.45
C MET A 105 2.01 3.63 9.62
N ALA A 106 1.27 3.75 8.52
CA ALA A 106 -0.11 4.22 8.53
C ALA A 106 -1.09 3.03 8.74
N PRO A 107 -1.86 2.97 9.85
CA PRO A 107 -2.93 1.98 10.06
C PRO A 107 -3.98 1.99 8.95
N GLU A 108 -4.20 3.14 8.31
CA GLU A 108 -5.04 3.30 7.14
C GLU A 108 -4.54 2.45 5.96
N PHE A 109 -3.22 2.33 5.77
CA PHE A 109 -2.65 1.47 4.73
C PHE A 109 -2.78 -0.01 5.13
N ILE A 110 -2.53 -0.33 6.40
CA ILE A 110 -2.67 -1.70 6.93
C ILE A 110 -4.08 -2.24 6.67
N ILE A 111 -5.15 -1.48 6.94
CA ILE A 111 -6.51 -1.98 6.65
C ILE A 111 -6.74 -2.15 5.14
N THR A 112 -6.25 -1.24 4.29
CA THR A 112 -6.41 -1.40 2.82
C THR A 112 -5.63 -2.59 2.27
N ASP A 113 -4.45 -2.89 2.81
CA ASP A 113 -3.63 -4.06 2.46
C ASP A 113 -4.31 -5.36 2.92
N LEU A 114 -4.85 -5.39 4.14
CA LEU A 114 -5.62 -6.54 4.64
C LEU A 114 -6.90 -6.75 3.83
N GLN A 115 -7.63 -5.70 3.48
CA GLN A 115 -8.80 -5.80 2.61
C GLN A 115 -8.40 -6.31 1.21
N LEU A 116 -7.34 -5.77 0.61
CA LEU A 116 -6.84 -6.23 -0.68
C LEU A 116 -6.47 -7.73 -0.64
N ALA A 117 -5.88 -8.20 0.46
CA ALA A 117 -5.51 -9.60 0.65
C ALA A 117 -6.71 -10.53 0.94
N TYR A 118 -7.69 -10.10 1.74
CA TYR A 118 -8.67 -11.00 2.34
C TYR A 118 -10.14 -10.78 1.91
N TRP A 119 -10.54 -9.58 1.44
CA TRP A 119 -11.95 -9.35 1.06
C TRP A 119 -12.31 -10.09 -0.24
N PRO A 120 -13.60 -10.38 -0.50
CA PRO A 120 -14.05 -10.94 -1.77
C PRO A 120 -13.66 -10.04 -2.95
N ILE A 121 -12.98 -10.57 -3.97
CA ILE A 121 -12.53 -9.76 -5.13
C ILE A 121 -13.70 -9.04 -5.82
N ALA A 122 -14.85 -9.70 -5.96
CA ALA A 122 -16.06 -9.13 -6.57
C ALA A 122 -16.69 -7.98 -5.74
N MET A 123 -16.31 -7.82 -4.47
CA MET A 123 -16.66 -6.64 -3.66
C MET A 123 -15.67 -5.51 -3.92
N LEU A 124 -14.38 -5.79 -3.88
CA LEU A 124 -13.32 -4.80 -4.14
C LEU A 124 -13.47 -4.19 -5.54
N GLN A 125 -13.69 -5.01 -6.57
CA GLN A 125 -13.90 -4.54 -7.95
C GLN A 125 -15.10 -3.59 -8.11
N LYS A 126 -16.11 -3.63 -7.23
CA LYS A 126 -17.28 -2.73 -7.28
C LYS A 126 -17.01 -1.34 -6.69
N ILE A 127 -16.05 -1.22 -5.77
CA ILE A 127 -15.70 0.05 -5.11
C ILE A 127 -14.51 0.76 -5.77
N LEU A 128 -13.75 0.05 -6.60
CA LEU A 128 -12.59 0.60 -7.29
C LEU A 128 -13.00 1.62 -8.37
N PRO A 129 -12.46 2.86 -8.34
CA PRO A 129 -12.64 3.83 -9.41
C PRO A 129 -12.05 3.35 -10.74
N ALA A 130 -12.53 3.89 -11.87
CA ALA A 130 -12.17 3.43 -13.22
C ALA A 130 -10.67 3.45 -13.57
N GLN A 131 -9.85 4.21 -12.85
CA GLN A 131 -8.39 4.23 -13.01
C GLN A 131 -7.71 3.00 -12.39
N TRP A 132 -8.40 2.24 -11.55
CA TRP A 132 -7.90 1.05 -10.89
C TRP A 132 -8.36 -0.23 -11.58
N ARG A 133 -7.53 -1.26 -11.55
CA ARG A 133 -7.85 -2.61 -12.01
C ARG A 133 -7.33 -3.62 -11.01
N LEU A 134 -8.19 -4.52 -10.54
CA LEU A 134 -7.84 -5.61 -9.63
C LEU A 134 -8.09 -6.94 -10.32
N GLU A 135 -7.05 -7.77 -10.35
CA GLU A 135 -7.07 -9.12 -10.91
C GLU A 135 -6.74 -10.14 -9.82
N ALA A 136 -7.34 -11.33 -9.88
CA ALA A 136 -6.94 -12.48 -9.10
C ALA A 136 -6.62 -13.65 -10.03
N GLY A 137 -5.52 -14.33 -9.73
CA GLY A 137 -5.23 -15.67 -10.23
C GLY A 137 -5.54 -16.72 -9.15
N GLN A 138 -5.01 -17.93 -9.34
CA GLN A 138 -5.21 -19.04 -8.40
C GLN A 138 -4.69 -18.73 -6.99
N ASN A 139 -3.43 -18.27 -6.90
CA ASN A 139 -2.71 -18.02 -5.64
C ASN A 139 -2.18 -16.58 -5.53
N HIS A 140 -2.74 -15.63 -6.27
CA HIS A 140 -2.29 -14.24 -6.22
C HIS A 140 -3.39 -13.22 -6.54
N ARG A 141 -3.15 -11.95 -6.17
CA ARG A 141 -3.87 -10.78 -6.66
C ARG A 141 -2.90 -9.71 -7.13
N HIS A 142 -3.28 -8.97 -8.16
CA HIS A 142 -2.52 -7.81 -8.65
C HIS A 142 -3.44 -6.59 -8.69
N LEU A 143 -3.04 -5.52 -8.01
CA LEU A 143 -3.69 -4.23 -8.06
C LEU A 143 -2.91 -3.28 -8.96
N TYR A 144 -3.59 -2.70 -9.93
CA TYR A 144 -3.05 -1.73 -10.88
C TYR A 144 -3.75 -0.38 -10.71
N TYR A 145 -3.01 0.70 -10.97
CA TYR A 145 -3.53 2.06 -11.13
C TYR A 145 -2.96 2.64 -12.41
N GLN A 146 -3.82 3.16 -13.31
CA GLN A 146 -3.43 3.68 -14.62
C GLN A 146 -2.56 2.68 -15.41
N ASN A 147 -2.94 1.40 -15.39
CA ASN A 147 -2.21 0.25 -15.93
C ASN A 147 -0.81 -0.03 -15.35
N GLN A 148 -0.31 0.76 -14.41
CA GLN A 148 0.92 0.46 -13.67
C GLN A 148 0.60 -0.47 -12.50
N LYS A 149 1.42 -1.51 -12.29
CA LYS A 149 1.24 -2.45 -11.18
C LYS A 149 1.65 -1.78 -9.87
N ARG A 150 0.76 -1.76 -8.88
CA ARG A 150 0.91 -1.06 -7.59
C ARG A 150 1.18 -2.05 -6.46
N VAL A 151 0.40 -3.12 -6.38
CA VAL A 151 0.50 -4.09 -5.29
C VAL A 151 0.36 -5.52 -5.83
N ASP A 152 1.26 -6.40 -5.38
CA ASP A 152 1.10 -7.85 -5.51
C ASP A 152 0.67 -8.44 -4.17
N VAL A 153 -0.22 -9.42 -4.20
CA VAL A 153 -0.54 -10.31 -3.08
C VAL A 153 -0.27 -11.74 -3.53
N ASN A 154 0.53 -12.49 -2.78
CA ASN A 154 0.86 -13.89 -3.02
C ASN A 154 0.38 -14.73 -1.83
N TYR A 155 -0.49 -15.70 -2.08
CA TYR A 155 -0.94 -16.67 -1.08
C TYR A 155 0.03 -17.85 -1.03
N LEU A 156 0.69 -18.03 0.11
CA LEU A 156 1.71 -19.05 0.32
C LEU A 156 1.15 -20.31 1.01
N SER A 157 -0.09 -20.22 1.48
CA SER A 157 -0.88 -21.31 2.05
C SER A 157 -2.13 -21.58 1.20
N SER A 158 -2.51 -22.85 1.04
CA SER A 158 -3.70 -23.28 0.27
C SER A 158 -4.99 -23.44 1.10
N ASP A 159 -5.07 -22.80 2.28
CA ASP A 159 -6.26 -22.83 3.13
C ASP A 159 -7.50 -22.25 2.41
N ALA A 160 -8.55 -23.07 2.26
CA ALA A 160 -9.76 -22.71 1.50
C ALA A 160 -10.68 -21.67 2.20
N GLY A 161 -10.39 -21.31 3.45
CA GLY A 161 -11.12 -20.30 4.21
C GLY A 161 -10.37 -18.97 4.24
N TRP A 162 -9.69 -18.70 5.35
CA TRP A 162 -8.82 -17.54 5.51
C TRP A 162 -7.35 -17.96 5.35
N PRO A 163 -6.60 -17.44 4.37
CA PRO A 163 -5.20 -17.78 4.15
C PRO A 163 -4.32 -17.57 5.40
N LYS A 164 -3.42 -18.52 5.67
CA LYS A 164 -2.55 -18.51 6.85
C LYS A 164 -1.21 -17.83 6.64
N ASP A 165 -0.66 -17.85 5.42
CA ASP A 165 0.59 -17.16 5.09
C ASP A 165 0.42 -16.39 3.78
N VAL A 166 0.59 -15.07 3.85
CA VAL A 166 0.40 -14.14 2.74
C VAL A 166 1.60 -13.20 2.67
N GLU A 167 2.15 -13.05 1.48
CA GLU A 167 3.08 -11.96 1.15
C GLU A 167 2.33 -10.88 0.38
N LEU A 168 2.52 -9.62 0.77
CA LEU A 168 2.06 -8.46 0.01
C LEU A 168 3.26 -7.58 -0.32
N ILE A 169 3.37 -7.09 -1.56
CA ILE A 169 4.45 -6.19 -2.00
C ILE A 169 3.81 -4.93 -2.55
N ASN A 170 4.04 -3.80 -1.88
CA ASN A 170 3.55 -2.48 -2.28
C ASN A 170 4.70 -1.70 -2.93
N TYR A 171 4.76 -1.69 -4.26
CA TYR A 171 5.84 -1.04 -5.01
C TYR A 171 5.93 0.49 -4.79
N PRO A 172 4.81 1.25 -4.82
CA PRO A 172 4.81 2.71 -4.62
C PRO A 172 5.43 3.18 -3.29
N TYR A 173 5.16 2.44 -2.22
CA TYR A 173 5.64 2.78 -0.87
C TYR A 173 6.84 1.92 -0.45
N ASN A 174 7.39 1.13 -1.38
CA ASN A 174 8.60 0.32 -1.23
C ASN A 174 8.62 -0.54 0.04
N TYR A 175 7.52 -1.24 0.31
CA TYR A 175 7.44 -2.18 1.44
C TYR A 175 6.89 -3.55 1.03
N ARG A 176 7.22 -4.53 1.87
CA ARG A 176 6.69 -5.89 1.83
C ARG A 176 6.06 -6.21 3.18
N LEU A 177 4.88 -6.80 3.18
CA LEU A 177 4.29 -7.42 4.36
C LEU A 177 4.43 -8.94 4.26
N ARG A 178 4.75 -9.58 5.38
CA ARG A 178 4.48 -10.99 5.63
C ARG A 178 3.41 -11.07 6.71
N ILE A 179 2.26 -11.60 6.34
CA ILE A 179 1.07 -11.68 7.20
C ILE A 179 0.86 -13.15 7.53
N LYS A 180 0.98 -13.48 8.82
CA LYS A 180 0.73 -14.83 9.34
C LYS A 180 -0.51 -14.83 10.20
N THR A 181 -1.54 -15.56 9.78
CA THR A 181 -2.76 -15.72 10.57
C THR A 181 -2.50 -16.71 11.71
N ILE A 182 -2.57 -16.20 12.94
CA ILE A 182 -2.34 -16.95 14.18
C ILE A 182 -3.64 -17.66 14.61
N SER A 183 -4.79 -16.97 14.50
CA SER A 183 -6.10 -17.57 14.72
C SER A 183 -7.17 -16.93 13.84
N TYR A 184 -8.21 -17.72 13.54
CA TYR A 184 -9.37 -17.34 12.75
C TYR A 184 -10.61 -17.94 13.41
N THR A 185 -11.60 -17.12 13.73
CA THR A 185 -12.90 -17.52 14.30
C THR A 185 -14.02 -16.86 13.51
N GLN A 186 -15.06 -17.63 13.20
CA GLN A 186 -16.27 -17.25 12.46
C GLN A 186 -17.47 -17.95 13.08
#